data_AF-A0A1Y0Y2H5-F1
#
_entry.id   AF-A0A1Y0Y2H5-F1
#
_cell.length_a   1.000
_cell.length_b   1.000
_cell.length_c   1.000
_cell.angle_alpha   90.00
_cell.angle_beta   90.00
_cell.angle_gamma   90.00
#
_symmetry.space_group_name_H-M   'P 1'
#
loop_
_entity.id
_entity.type
_entity.pdbx_description
1 polymer ?
#
loop_
_entity_poly.entity_id
_entity_poly.type
_entity_poly.pdbx_seq_one_letter_code
_entity_poly.pdbx_strand_id
1 'polypeptide(L)'
;MFGSETLKHSDGHLNKNLTQTAIAFGRIDQRLRHHPLLPAILFRERLEVARACAAVDGHLIDPWRLAAELEGLRVVPLGSDVFERGSSVDAAHAAFAQYQWLVKPDEAQCNAIESALGWLSEHSKASGPLLGAATAFHAWVEAGHARAPMRAALIRHWRHTDILHFPLPLVGARAFIADAPWEPSEWIPCFLNCLNDEITAVENRTRALERSWRHARLQSGAQRSTSRADKVIDILAAYPLISATRLSDELGLSLKAAYIYLERFLSDGLIVEVTHRTARRLFALKELEPLREIVRPPKRPLPGRKRGRPRKSESQETTPPEEDVDIRPPGPVPTFAPINYEELERAIENAERIIRRYRAD
;
A
#
# COMPACT_ATOMS: atom_id res chain seq x y z
N MET A 1 -49.85 -1.59 -1.40
CA MET A 1 -49.44 -2.32 -0.18
C MET A 1 -48.01 -2.89 -0.28
N PHE A 2 -47.13 -2.33 -1.13
CA PHE A 2 -45.85 -2.96 -1.51
C PHE A 2 -44.60 -2.47 -0.74
N GLY A 3 -44.74 -1.54 0.21
CA GLY A 3 -43.59 -0.96 0.93
C GLY A 3 -43.06 -1.76 2.13
N SER A 4 -43.77 -2.80 2.60
CA SER A 4 -43.39 -3.50 3.85
C SER A 4 -42.30 -4.56 3.68
N GLU A 5 -42.09 -5.10 2.48
CA GLU A 5 -41.13 -6.19 2.27
C GLU A 5 -39.75 -5.64 1.88
N THR A 6 -39.71 -4.58 1.07
CA THR A 6 -38.46 -3.89 0.69
C THR A 6 -37.74 -3.30 1.89
N LEU A 7 -38.45 -2.59 2.78
CA LEU A 7 -37.87 -2.03 4.02
C LEU A 7 -37.32 -3.11 4.96
N LYS A 8 -38.03 -4.23 5.12
CA LYS A 8 -37.54 -5.36 5.93
C LYS A 8 -36.31 -6.05 5.29
N HIS A 9 -36.21 -6.03 3.97
CA HIS A 9 -35.07 -6.59 3.25
C HIS A 9 -33.82 -5.69 3.35
N SER A 10 -33.98 -4.36 3.21
CA SER A 10 -32.88 -3.40 3.39
C SER A 10 -32.33 -3.44 4.82
N ASP A 11 -33.21 -3.46 5.83
CA ASP A 11 -32.79 -3.54 7.24
C ASP A 11 -32.06 -4.87 7.55
N GLY A 12 -32.48 -5.97 6.91
CA GLY A 12 -31.80 -7.26 7.01
C GLY A 12 -30.37 -7.25 6.46
N HIS A 13 -30.15 -6.64 5.29
CA HIS A 13 -28.81 -6.51 4.70
C HIS A 13 -27.93 -5.53 5.47
N LEU A 14 -28.48 -4.41 5.94
CA LEU A 14 -27.75 -3.43 6.75
C LEU A 14 -27.21 -4.07 8.04
N ASN A 15 -28.07 -4.74 8.81
CA ASN A 15 -27.68 -5.39 10.07
C ASN A 15 -26.64 -6.50 9.85
N LYS A 16 -26.79 -7.30 8.77
CA LYS A 16 -25.83 -8.33 8.38
C LYS A 16 -24.47 -7.73 8.05
N ASN A 17 -24.41 -6.73 7.17
CA ASN A 17 -23.15 -6.14 6.73
C ASN A 17 -22.46 -5.40 7.89
N LEU A 18 -23.22 -4.69 8.74
CA LEU A 18 -22.70 -4.05 9.95
C LEU A 18 -22.05 -5.06 10.91
N THR A 19 -22.72 -6.19 11.16
CA THR A 19 -22.23 -7.26 12.05
C THR A 19 -20.99 -7.94 11.47
N GLN A 20 -20.98 -8.26 10.18
CA GLN A 20 -19.82 -8.86 9.50
C GLN A 20 -18.61 -7.91 9.53
N THR A 21 -18.84 -6.62 9.26
CA THR A 21 -17.80 -5.59 9.30
C THR A 21 -17.24 -5.43 10.72
N ALA A 22 -18.10 -5.35 11.75
CA ALA A 22 -17.67 -5.26 13.15
C ALA A 22 -16.80 -6.45 13.58
N ILE A 23 -17.19 -7.68 13.21
CA ILE A 23 -16.40 -8.89 13.47
C ILE A 23 -15.05 -8.84 12.73
N ALA A 24 -15.03 -8.39 11.47
CA ALA A 24 -13.81 -8.26 10.69
C ALA A 24 -12.84 -7.23 11.31
N PHE A 25 -13.35 -6.08 11.76
CA PHE A 25 -12.57 -5.05 12.46
C PHE A 25 -11.94 -5.60 13.75
N GLY A 26 -12.71 -6.28 14.60
CA GLY A 26 -12.19 -6.91 15.82
C GLY A 26 -11.14 -8.00 15.54
N ARG A 27 -11.35 -8.81 14.49
CA ARG A 27 -10.42 -9.86 14.07
C ARG A 27 -9.09 -9.28 13.55
N ILE A 28 -9.11 -8.20 12.77
CA ILE A 28 -7.88 -7.58 12.27
C ILE A 28 -7.16 -6.79 13.36
N ASP A 29 -7.87 -6.13 14.29
CA ASP A 29 -7.26 -5.53 15.49
C ASP A 29 -6.47 -6.58 16.28
N GLN A 30 -7.13 -7.68 16.64
CA GLN A 30 -6.51 -8.76 17.40
C GLN A 30 -5.33 -9.40 16.66
N ARG A 31 -5.42 -9.60 15.33
CA ARG A 31 -4.33 -10.19 14.53
C ARG A 31 -3.09 -9.30 14.49
N LEU A 32 -3.28 -7.99 14.37
CA LEU A 32 -2.19 -7.03 14.16
C LEU A 32 -1.65 -6.43 15.47
N ARG A 33 -2.38 -6.57 16.57
CA ARG A 33 -1.93 -6.20 17.92
C ARG A 33 -0.63 -6.94 18.28
N HIS A 34 0.41 -6.17 18.62
CA HIS A 34 1.78 -6.64 18.86
C HIS A 34 2.44 -7.39 17.68
N HIS A 35 1.90 -7.30 16.46
CA HIS A 35 2.47 -8.00 15.31
C HIS A 35 3.84 -7.40 14.92
N PRO A 36 4.92 -8.21 14.77
CA PRO A 36 6.27 -7.69 14.56
C PRO A 36 6.39 -6.87 13.26
N LEU A 37 5.66 -7.27 12.21
CA LEU A 37 5.66 -6.56 10.92
C LEU A 37 4.62 -5.42 10.85
N LEU A 38 4.01 -4.99 11.96
CA LEU A 38 2.97 -3.95 11.94
C LEU A 38 3.40 -2.67 11.20
N PRO A 39 4.61 -2.09 11.38
CA PRO A 39 5.04 -0.91 10.61
C PRO A 39 5.09 -1.17 9.11
N ALA A 40 5.56 -2.36 8.71
CA ALA A 40 5.72 -2.82 7.34
C ALA A 40 4.37 -3.05 6.63
N ILE A 41 3.38 -3.54 7.39
CA ILE A 41 1.99 -3.72 6.95
C ILE A 41 1.36 -2.34 6.77
N LEU A 42 1.40 -1.48 7.79
CA LEU A 42 0.83 -0.13 7.71
C LEU A 42 1.42 0.69 6.54
N PHE A 43 2.72 0.56 6.25
CA PHE A 43 3.34 1.20 5.07
C PHE A 43 2.70 0.70 3.76
N ARG A 44 2.60 -0.62 3.56
CA ARG A 44 2.02 -1.21 2.34
C ARG A 44 0.54 -0.89 2.17
N GLU A 45 -0.24 -0.95 3.25
CA GLU A 45 -1.68 -0.65 3.19
C GLU A 45 -1.94 0.83 2.88
N ARG A 46 -1.07 1.77 3.29
CA ARG A 46 -1.16 3.18 2.86
C ARG A 46 -0.96 3.34 1.35
N LEU A 47 -0.04 2.58 0.74
CA LEU A 47 0.16 2.60 -0.71
C LEU A 47 -1.02 2.00 -1.46
N GLU A 48 -1.55 0.86 -0.99
CA GLU A 48 -2.71 0.21 -1.59
C GLU A 48 -3.97 1.08 -1.51
N VAL A 49 -4.16 1.79 -0.40
CA VAL A 49 -5.30 2.68 -0.22
C VAL A 49 -5.14 3.97 -1.00
N ALA A 50 -3.94 4.56 -1.05
CA ALA A 50 -3.66 5.70 -1.93
C ALA A 50 -3.94 5.36 -3.40
N ARG A 51 -3.53 4.17 -3.85
CA ARG A 51 -3.87 3.62 -5.18
C ARG A 51 -5.37 3.39 -5.35
N ALA A 52 -6.05 2.75 -4.42
CA ALA A 52 -7.48 2.45 -4.53
C ALA A 52 -8.32 3.74 -4.61
N CYS A 53 -7.95 4.74 -3.81
CA CYS A 53 -8.50 6.08 -3.85
C CYS A 53 -8.29 6.78 -5.19
N ALA A 54 -7.07 6.73 -5.75
CA ALA A 54 -6.77 7.30 -7.07
C ALA A 54 -7.50 6.56 -8.21
N ALA A 55 -7.61 5.23 -8.14
CA ALA A 55 -8.29 4.42 -9.15
C ALA A 55 -9.79 4.73 -9.25
N VAL A 56 -10.43 5.07 -8.12
CA VAL A 56 -11.80 5.59 -8.06
C VAL A 56 -11.94 6.95 -8.76
N ASP A 57 -10.90 7.77 -8.73
CA ASP A 57 -10.81 9.04 -9.43
C ASP A 57 -10.33 8.87 -10.91
N GLY A 58 -10.31 7.63 -11.43
CA GLY A 58 -9.91 7.28 -12.80
C GLY A 58 -8.41 7.04 -13.01
N HIS A 59 -7.60 7.19 -11.97
CA HIS A 59 -6.14 7.13 -12.04
C HIS A 59 -5.58 5.75 -11.66
N LEU A 60 -5.32 4.91 -12.65
CA LEU A 60 -4.74 3.58 -12.46
C LEU A 60 -3.21 3.64 -12.29
N ILE A 61 -2.72 3.19 -11.14
CA ILE A 61 -1.29 3.07 -10.85
C ILE A 61 -0.96 1.76 -10.13
N ASP A 62 0.27 1.28 -10.31
CA ASP A 62 0.87 0.18 -9.55
C ASP A 62 1.33 0.69 -8.16
N PRO A 63 0.95 0.09 -7.02
CA PRO A 63 1.35 0.61 -5.71
C PRO A 63 2.88 0.54 -5.48
N TRP A 64 3.58 -0.36 -6.18
CA TRP A 64 5.04 -0.48 -6.17
C TRP A 64 5.71 0.64 -6.97
N ARG A 65 5.00 1.26 -7.92
CA ARG A 65 5.46 2.49 -8.56
C ARG A 65 5.47 3.65 -7.59
N LEU A 66 4.40 3.83 -6.82
CA LEU A 66 4.34 4.85 -5.76
C LEU A 66 5.44 4.62 -4.72
N ALA A 67 5.69 3.36 -4.32
CA ALA A 67 6.84 3.00 -3.48
C ALA A 67 8.19 3.41 -4.09
N ALA A 68 8.39 3.19 -5.40
CA ALA A 68 9.64 3.55 -6.08
C ALA A 68 9.86 5.08 -6.12
N GLU A 69 8.80 5.85 -6.32
CA GLU A 69 8.85 7.31 -6.30
C GLU A 69 9.14 7.85 -4.89
N LEU A 70 8.59 7.22 -3.84
CA LEU A 70 8.92 7.49 -2.42
C LEU A 70 10.36 7.09 -2.03
N GLU A 71 10.96 6.09 -2.71
CA GLU A 71 12.40 5.77 -2.63
C GLU A 71 13.28 6.76 -3.43
N GLY A 72 12.72 7.83 -4.00
CA GLY A 72 13.45 8.82 -4.79
C GLY A 72 13.86 8.33 -6.18
N LEU A 73 13.31 7.20 -6.66
CA LEU A 73 13.53 6.73 -8.01
C LEU A 73 12.51 7.38 -8.95
N ARG A 74 12.98 8.28 -9.83
CA ARG A 74 12.18 8.73 -10.98
C ARG A 74 11.85 7.52 -11.87
N VAL A 75 10.59 7.11 -11.85
CA VAL A 75 10.05 6.02 -12.67
C VAL A 75 9.95 6.51 -14.12
N VAL A 76 10.14 5.62 -15.09
CA VAL A 76 9.98 6.00 -16.52
C VAL A 76 8.48 6.15 -16.78
N PRO A 77 8.01 7.27 -17.37
CA PRO A 77 6.62 7.39 -17.83
C PRO A 77 6.27 6.23 -18.76
N LEU A 78 5.12 5.61 -18.51
CA LEU A 78 4.66 4.45 -19.25
C LEU A 78 3.79 4.90 -20.41
N GLY A 79 3.90 4.21 -21.54
CA GLY A 79 3.16 4.55 -22.74
C GLY A 79 4.01 4.45 -24.00
N SER A 80 3.34 4.10 -25.08
CA SER A 80 3.83 4.11 -26.45
C SER A 80 3.87 5.53 -27.04
N ASP A 81 2.93 6.40 -26.63
CA ASP A 81 2.79 7.77 -27.14
C ASP A 81 2.98 8.85 -26.04
N VAL A 82 2.70 10.12 -26.37
CA VAL A 82 2.82 11.26 -25.43
C VAL A 82 1.65 11.31 -24.43
N PHE A 83 0.44 10.89 -24.84
CA PHE A 83 -0.77 10.96 -24.04
C PHE A 83 -0.76 9.91 -22.92
N GLU A 84 -0.44 8.65 -23.24
CA GLU A 84 -0.28 7.57 -22.27
C GLU A 84 0.77 7.92 -21.21
N ARG A 85 1.88 8.55 -21.64
CA ARG A 85 2.95 9.01 -20.74
C ARG A 85 2.52 10.18 -19.84
N GLY A 86 1.67 11.08 -20.34
CA GLY A 86 1.04 12.13 -19.53
C GLY A 86 0.12 11.54 -18.47
N SER A 87 -0.84 10.71 -18.90
CA SER A 87 -1.78 10.00 -18.02
C SER A 87 -1.06 9.16 -16.95
N SER A 88 0.06 8.55 -17.32
CA SER A 88 0.95 7.81 -16.41
C SER A 88 1.66 8.69 -15.36
N VAL A 89 1.82 9.99 -15.59
CA VAL A 89 2.38 10.96 -14.62
C VAL A 89 1.26 11.53 -13.76
N ASP A 90 0.12 11.86 -14.35
CA ASP A 90 -1.06 12.36 -13.64
C ASP A 90 -1.57 11.35 -12.62
N ALA A 91 -1.60 10.05 -12.98
CA ALA A 91 -1.97 8.99 -12.04
C ALA A 91 -0.97 8.83 -10.87
N ALA A 92 0.31 9.15 -11.09
CA ALA A 92 1.32 9.13 -10.04
C ALA A 92 1.15 10.31 -9.09
N HIS A 93 0.93 11.53 -9.61
CA HIS A 93 0.60 12.70 -8.82
C HIS A 93 -0.70 12.51 -8.02
N ALA A 94 -1.75 11.96 -8.63
CA ALA A 94 -3.02 11.68 -7.96
C ALA A 94 -2.85 10.72 -6.78
N ALA A 95 -2.15 9.59 -6.96
CA ALA A 95 -1.91 8.64 -5.88
C ALA A 95 -0.94 9.18 -4.82
N PHE A 96 0.07 9.97 -5.19
CA PHE A 96 0.94 10.65 -4.23
C PHE A 96 0.17 11.67 -3.39
N ALA A 97 -0.73 12.45 -3.99
CA ALA A 97 -1.61 13.37 -3.27
C ALA A 97 -2.50 12.59 -2.27
N GLN A 98 -3.16 11.50 -2.70
CA GLN A 98 -3.92 10.64 -1.78
C GLN A 98 -3.04 10.11 -0.64
N TYR A 99 -1.79 9.72 -0.91
CA TYR A 99 -0.84 9.25 0.12
C TYR A 99 -0.44 10.37 1.12
N GLN A 100 -0.25 11.62 0.66
CA GLN A 100 0.06 12.75 1.54
C GLN A 100 -1.01 12.95 2.61
N TRP A 101 -2.30 12.96 2.23
CA TRP A 101 -3.44 13.06 3.16
C TRP A 101 -3.39 12.01 4.30
N LEU A 102 -2.87 10.81 4.03
CA LEU A 102 -2.83 9.71 5.01
C LEU A 102 -1.58 9.72 5.91
N VAL A 103 -0.48 10.36 5.48
CA VAL A 103 0.86 10.15 6.09
C VAL A 103 1.54 11.44 6.54
N LYS A 104 1.51 12.49 5.71
CA LYS A 104 2.11 13.79 6.01
C LYS A 104 1.23 14.91 5.40
N PRO A 105 0.02 15.11 5.94
CA PRO A 105 -0.82 16.22 5.51
C PRO A 105 -0.15 17.56 5.83
N ASP A 106 -0.28 18.54 4.93
CA ASP A 106 0.08 19.94 5.19
C ASP A 106 -0.89 20.59 6.20
N GLU A 107 -0.67 21.86 6.55
CA GLU A 107 -1.50 22.59 7.52
C GLU A 107 -2.96 22.73 7.07
N ALA A 108 -3.19 23.04 5.79
CA ALA A 108 -4.55 23.17 5.23
C ALA A 108 -5.25 21.81 5.17
N GLN A 109 -4.51 20.76 4.82
CA GLN A 109 -4.99 19.37 4.86
C GLN A 109 -5.31 18.94 6.29
N CYS A 110 -4.49 19.29 7.29
CA CYS A 110 -4.77 19.02 8.69
C CYS A 110 -6.08 19.68 9.15
N ASN A 111 -6.29 20.96 8.83
CA ASN A 111 -7.51 21.68 9.17
C ASN A 111 -8.77 21.05 8.51
N ALA A 112 -8.65 20.61 7.26
CA ALA A 112 -9.73 19.90 6.56
C ALA A 112 -10.01 18.52 7.17
N ILE A 113 -8.99 17.79 7.62
CA ILE A 113 -9.14 16.50 8.31
C ILE A 113 -9.85 16.68 9.66
N GLU A 114 -9.48 17.70 10.45
CA GLU A 114 -10.14 17.97 11.73
C GLU A 114 -11.61 18.38 11.55
N SER A 115 -11.94 19.16 10.51
CA SER A 115 -13.32 19.47 10.15
C SER A 115 -14.14 18.20 9.82
N ALA A 116 -13.58 17.30 9.01
CA ALA A 116 -14.21 16.02 8.69
C ALA A 116 -14.30 15.07 9.91
N LEU A 117 -13.32 15.12 10.83
CA LEU A 117 -13.32 14.32 12.06
C LEU A 117 -14.38 14.80 13.06
N GLY A 118 -14.60 16.12 13.16
CA GLY A 118 -15.73 16.69 13.90
C GLY A 118 -17.07 16.20 13.34
N TRP A 119 -17.25 16.28 12.02
CA TRP A 119 -18.43 15.78 11.32
C TRP A 119 -18.70 14.28 11.58
N LEU A 120 -17.68 13.43 11.45
CA LEU A 120 -17.75 12.00 11.82
C LEU A 120 -18.18 11.79 13.27
N SER A 121 -17.59 12.55 14.19
CA SER A 121 -17.79 12.37 15.63
C SER A 121 -19.22 12.69 16.05
N GLU A 122 -19.86 13.70 15.45
CA GLU A 122 -21.27 14.02 15.73
C GLU A 122 -22.22 12.89 15.29
N HIS A 123 -22.06 12.37 14.06
CA HIS A 123 -22.89 11.28 13.54
C HIS A 123 -22.71 9.97 14.32
N SER A 124 -21.49 9.67 14.76
CA SER A 124 -21.17 8.45 15.51
C SER A 124 -21.73 8.41 16.93
N LYS A 125 -22.12 9.55 17.53
CA LYS A 125 -22.78 9.59 18.85
C LYS A 125 -24.11 8.83 18.89
N ALA A 126 -24.89 8.89 17.80
CA ALA A 126 -26.24 8.33 17.75
C ALA A 126 -26.26 6.88 17.25
N SER A 127 -25.44 6.55 16.24
CA SER A 127 -25.49 5.27 15.52
C SER A 127 -24.32 4.33 15.84
N GLY A 128 -23.42 4.72 16.74
CA GLY A 128 -22.15 4.03 16.96
C GLY A 128 -21.15 4.27 15.82
N PRO A 129 -19.89 3.83 15.99
CA PRO A 129 -18.79 4.34 15.17
C PRO A 129 -18.76 3.81 13.72
N LEU A 130 -19.16 2.56 13.47
CA LEU A 130 -19.15 2.02 12.10
C LEU A 130 -20.32 2.55 11.24
N LEU A 131 -21.54 2.51 11.78
CA LEU A 131 -22.72 3.00 11.07
C LEU A 131 -22.74 4.53 10.99
N GLY A 132 -22.33 5.22 12.06
CA GLY A 132 -22.17 6.67 12.09
C GLY A 132 -21.10 7.18 11.13
N ALA A 133 -19.99 6.46 10.96
CA ALA A 133 -18.99 6.81 9.96
C ALA A 133 -19.51 6.65 8.52
N ALA A 134 -20.32 5.62 8.26
CA ALA A 134 -20.95 5.44 6.96
C ALA A 134 -21.96 6.56 6.64
N THR A 135 -22.90 6.85 7.56
CA THR A 135 -23.89 7.94 7.36
C THR A 135 -23.20 9.30 7.23
N ALA A 136 -22.19 9.57 8.04
CA ALA A 136 -21.39 10.79 7.98
C ALA A 136 -20.70 10.98 6.62
N PHE A 137 -20.07 9.92 6.08
CA PHE A 137 -19.34 10.01 4.81
C PHE A 137 -20.30 10.20 3.63
N HIS A 138 -21.44 9.53 3.63
CA HIS A 138 -22.51 9.78 2.64
C HIS A 138 -22.95 11.25 2.67
N ALA A 139 -23.37 11.74 3.84
CA ALA A 139 -23.84 13.12 4.02
C ALA A 139 -22.77 14.19 3.72
N TRP A 140 -21.50 13.89 4.00
CA TRP A 140 -20.37 14.77 3.70
C TRP A 140 -20.16 14.97 2.19
N VAL A 141 -20.29 13.88 1.41
CA VAL A 141 -20.16 13.94 -0.06
C VAL A 141 -21.42 14.56 -0.68
N GLU A 142 -22.60 14.28 -0.14
CA GLU A 142 -23.86 14.92 -0.55
C GLU A 142 -23.84 16.45 -0.31
N ALA A 143 -23.18 16.90 0.75
CA ALA A 143 -22.90 18.33 1.01
C ALA A 143 -21.83 18.95 0.07
N GLY A 144 -21.33 18.19 -0.92
CA GLY A 144 -20.35 18.65 -1.90
C GLY A 144 -18.91 18.70 -1.41
N HIS A 145 -18.60 18.15 -0.24
CA HIS A 145 -17.25 18.17 0.31
C HIS A 145 -16.33 17.09 -0.30
N ALA A 146 -15.02 17.36 -0.32
CA ALA A 146 -14.03 16.46 -0.91
C ALA A 146 -13.89 15.15 -0.12
N ARG A 147 -13.69 14.03 -0.84
CA ARG A 147 -13.53 12.69 -0.25
C ARG A 147 -12.23 12.51 0.55
N ALA A 148 -11.14 13.18 0.15
CA ALA A 148 -9.80 12.95 0.73
C ALA A 148 -9.67 13.34 2.22
N PRO A 149 -10.15 14.51 2.70
CA PRO A 149 -10.20 14.83 4.13
C PRO A 149 -10.94 13.78 4.94
N MET A 150 -12.10 13.32 4.45
CA MET A 150 -12.94 12.33 5.13
C MET A 150 -12.26 10.95 5.20
N ARG A 151 -11.64 10.49 4.10
CA ARG A 151 -10.84 9.25 4.08
C ARG A 151 -9.73 9.26 5.14
N ALA A 152 -9.01 10.38 5.30
CA ALA A 152 -7.98 10.52 6.33
C ALA A 152 -8.57 10.67 7.74
N ALA A 153 -9.72 11.32 7.88
CA ALA A 153 -10.44 11.45 9.15
C ALA A 153 -10.98 10.10 9.66
N LEU A 154 -11.43 9.19 8.78
CA LEU A 154 -11.82 7.82 9.16
C LEU A 154 -10.71 7.08 9.91
N ILE A 155 -9.45 7.18 9.43
CA ILE A 155 -8.29 6.55 10.09
C ILE A 155 -8.08 7.09 11.51
N ARG A 156 -8.30 8.40 11.71
CA ARG A 156 -8.29 9.01 13.04
C ARG A 156 -9.49 8.49 13.85
N HIS A 157 -10.69 8.46 13.28
CA HIS A 157 -11.92 8.05 13.95
C HIS A 157 -11.88 6.61 14.47
N TRP A 158 -11.38 5.65 13.68
CA TRP A 158 -11.21 4.25 14.11
C TRP A 158 -10.34 4.09 15.36
N ARG A 159 -9.37 4.98 15.56
CA ARG A 159 -8.53 5.02 16.76
C ARG A 159 -9.16 5.77 17.92
N HIS A 160 -9.81 6.91 17.67
CA HIS A 160 -10.48 7.68 18.73
C HIS A 160 -11.71 6.97 19.31
N THR A 161 -12.22 5.95 18.63
CA THR A 161 -13.36 5.12 19.05
C THR A 161 -12.93 3.71 19.50
N ASP A 162 -11.62 3.47 19.65
CA ASP A 162 -11.01 2.20 20.07
C ASP A 162 -11.41 0.95 19.26
N ILE A 163 -12.00 1.10 18.07
CA ILE A 163 -12.24 -0.04 17.16
C ILE A 163 -10.90 -0.62 16.68
N LEU A 164 -9.91 0.24 16.41
CA LEU A 164 -8.56 -0.14 16.00
C LEU A 164 -7.49 0.57 16.82
N HIS A 165 -6.55 -0.17 17.37
CA HIS A 165 -5.47 0.36 18.22
C HIS A 165 -4.31 0.97 17.40
N PHE A 166 -4.34 0.80 16.08
CA PHE A 166 -3.32 1.25 15.13
C PHE A 166 -3.98 1.87 13.88
N PRO A 167 -3.30 2.81 13.19
CA PRO A 167 -3.91 3.61 12.12
C PRO A 167 -3.93 2.83 10.78
N LEU A 168 -4.69 1.74 10.73
CA LEU A 168 -4.91 0.99 9.50
C LEU A 168 -5.83 1.79 8.56
N PRO A 169 -5.44 2.02 7.29
CA PRO A 169 -6.15 2.92 6.38
C PRO A 169 -7.42 2.29 5.78
N LEU A 170 -8.38 1.82 6.58
CA LEU A 170 -9.66 1.34 6.09
C LEU A 170 -10.57 2.52 5.74
N VAL A 171 -10.96 2.66 4.47
CA VAL A 171 -11.65 3.85 3.95
C VAL A 171 -12.82 3.55 3.00
N GLY A 172 -13.05 2.28 2.66
CA GLY A 172 -14.16 1.85 1.81
C GLY A 172 -14.10 2.42 0.39
N ALA A 173 -12.90 2.56 -0.18
CA ALA A 173 -12.67 3.28 -1.44
C ALA A 173 -13.56 2.75 -2.58
N ARG A 174 -13.76 1.43 -2.66
CA ARG A 174 -14.59 0.78 -3.68
C ARG A 174 -16.07 1.17 -3.66
N ALA A 175 -16.58 1.76 -2.57
CA ALA A 175 -17.97 2.26 -2.50
C ALA A 175 -18.21 3.53 -3.34
N PHE A 176 -17.17 4.07 -3.97
CA PHE A 176 -17.20 5.33 -4.72
C PHE A 176 -16.92 5.18 -6.22
N ILE A 177 -16.87 3.94 -6.73
CA ILE A 177 -16.79 3.67 -8.17
C ILE A 177 -18.03 4.21 -8.91
N ALA A 178 -17.92 4.48 -10.21
CA ALA A 178 -18.98 5.09 -11.00
C ALA A 178 -20.32 4.32 -10.98
N ASP A 179 -20.26 2.98 -10.89
CA ASP A 179 -21.45 2.10 -10.89
C ASP A 179 -21.98 1.78 -9.48
N ALA A 180 -21.50 2.45 -8.42
CA ALA A 180 -21.97 2.23 -7.06
C ALA A 180 -23.38 2.85 -6.85
N PRO A 181 -24.30 2.17 -6.13
CA PRO A 181 -25.61 2.73 -5.80
C PRO A 181 -25.44 3.91 -4.83
N TRP A 182 -26.10 5.05 -5.06
CA TRP A 182 -25.93 6.25 -4.22
C TRP A 182 -27.06 6.50 -3.20
N GLU A 183 -28.21 5.84 -3.35
CA GLU A 183 -29.32 5.92 -2.39
C GLU A 183 -28.83 5.45 -0.99
N PRO A 184 -29.03 6.22 0.11
CA PRO A 184 -28.48 5.87 1.43
C PRO A 184 -28.79 4.44 1.90
N SER A 185 -30.00 3.94 1.60
CA SER A 185 -30.43 2.59 1.97
C SER A 185 -29.67 1.45 1.27
N GLU A 186 -29.01 1.75 0.14
CA GLU A 186 -28.19 0.81 -0.63
C GLU A 186 -26.68 1.11 -0.48
N TRP A 187 -26.30 2.38 -0.48
CA TRP A 187 -24.90 2.81 -0.36
C TRP A 187 -24.30 2.47 1.01
N ILE A 188 -25.04 2.66 2.12
CA ILE A 188 -24.52 2.38 3.46
C ILE A 188 -24.17 0.89 3.64
N PRO A 189 -25.05 -0.08 3.30
CA PRO A 189 -24.67 -1.50 3.26
C PRO A 189 -23.52 -1.80 2.30
N CYS A 190 -23.46 -1.14 1.14
CA CYS A 190 -22.37 -1.31 0.15
C CYS A 190 -21.02 -0.85 0.72
N PHE A 191 -20.97 0.31 1.38
CA PHE A 191 -19.78 0.87 2.01
C PHE A 191 -19.26 -0.02 3.14
N LEU A 192 -20.15 -0.51 4.02
CA LEU A 192 -19.78 -1.47 5.07
C LEU A 192 -19.19 -2.75 4.46
N ASN A 193 -19.79 -3.29 3.39
CA ASN A 193 -19.22 -4.44 2.69
C ASN A 193 -17.85 -4.12 2.06
N CYS A 194 -17.66 -2.92 1.51
CA CYS A 194 -16.36 -2.49 0.98
C CYS A 194 -15.26 -2.42 2.06
N LEU A 195 -15.60 -2.01 3.29
CA LEU A 195 -14.66 -2.08 4.42
C LEU A 195 -14.32 -3.53 4.79
N ASN A 196 -15.28 -4.45 4.77
CA ASN A 196 -15.05 -5.88 5.01
C ASN A 196 -14.19 -6.54 3.92
N ASP A 197 -14.39 -6.16 2.64
CA ASP A 197 -13.53 -6.54 1.51
C ASP A 197 -12.09 -6.01 1.69
N GLU A 198 -11.94 -4.74 2.11
CA GLU A 198 -10.63 -4.14 2.40
C GLU A 198 -9.90 -4.89 3.51
N ILE A 199 -10.56 -5.21 4.63
CA ILE A 199 -9.99 -6.01 5.73
C ILE A 199 -9.54 -7.39 5.24
N THR A 200 -10.38 -8.05 4.42
CA THR A 200 -10.05 -9.37 3.86
C THR A 200 -8.81 -9.30 2.95
N ALA A 201 -8.66 -8.21 2.18
CA ALA A 201 -7.47 -7.97 1.37
C ALA A 201 -6.21 -7.67 2.22
N VAL A 202 -6.34 -6.87 3.30
CA VAL A 202 -5.27 -6.61 4.29
C VAL A 202 -4.78 -7.92 4.92
N GLU A 203 -5.68 -8.80 5.33
CA GLU A 203 -5.31 -10.10 5.90
C GLU A 203 -4.51 -10.96 4.91
N ASN A 204 -4.93 -10.99 3.65
CA ASN A 204 -4.26 -11.79 2.62
C ASN A 204 -2.87 -11.24 2.27
N ARG A 205 -2.72 -9.91 2.16
CA ARG A 205 -1.40 -9.27 2.02
C ARG A 205 -0.51 -9.49 3.24
N THR A 206 -1.07 -9.42 4.44
CA THR A 206 -0.38 -9.72 5.70
C THR A 206 0.13 -11.17 5.72
N ARG A 207 -0.71 -12.15 5.37
CA ARG A 207 -0.32 -13.58 5.25
C ARG A 207 0.73 -13.82 4.17
N ALA A 208 0.74 -13.04 3.07
CA ALA A 208 1.78 -13.12 2.06
C ALA A 208 3.12 -12.58 2.59
N LEU A 209 3.13 -11.37 3.15
CA LEU A 209 4.31 -10.75 3.73
C LEU A 209 4.94 -11.61 4.84
N GLU A 210 4.14 -12.17 5.75
CA GLU A 210 4.61 -13.09 6.78
C GLU A 210 5.31 -14.33 6.20
N ARG A 211 4.74 -14.95 5.16
CA ARG A 211 5.32 -16.14 4.51
C ARG A 211 6.64 -15.80 3.82
N SER A 212 6.66 -14.75 2.99
CA SER A 212 7.88 -14.28 2.30
C SER A 212 8.99 -13.94 3.29
N TRP A 213 8.67 -13.23 4.39
CA TRP A 213 9.63 -12.88 5.44
C TRP A 213 10.17 -14.09 6.20
N ARG A 214 9.30 -15.01 6.67
CA ARG A 214 9.74 -16.23 7.37
C ARG A 214 10.60 -17.11 6.46
N HIS A 215 10.19 -17.32 5.21
CA HIS A 215 10.95 -18.08 4.22
C HIS A 215 12.33 -17.47 3.97
N ALA A 216 12.39 -16.15 3.72
CA ALA A 216 13.65 -15.45 3.49
C ALA A 216 14.57 -15.44 4.73
N ARG A 217 14.04 -15.45 5.96
CA ARG A 217 14.85 -15.61 7.17
C ARG A 217 15.41 -17.04 7.33
N LEU A 218 14.59 -18.06 7.12
CA LEU A 218 15.04 -19.46 7.18
C LEU A 218 16.17 -19.74 6.17
N GLN A 219 16.07 -19.17 4.98
CA GLN A 219 17.05 -19.31 3.89
C GLN A 219 18.19 -18.27 3.94
N SER A 220 18.21 -17.33 4.90
CA SER A 220 19.18 -16.20 4.92
C SER A 220 20.64 -16.64 5.11
N GLY A 221 20.84 -17.87 5.57
CA GLY A 221 22.16 -18.47 5.80
C GLY A 221 22.98 -17.71 6.84
N ALA A 222 22.49 -17.65 8.09
CA ALA A 222 23.22 -17.11 9.24
C ALA A 222 24.40 -18.01 9.68
N GLN A 223 25.31 -18.32 8.76
CA GLN A 223 26.46 -19.24 8.92
C GLN A 223 27.49 -18.80 9.99
N ARG A 224 27.38 -17.58 10.51
CA ARG A 224 28.20 -17.04 11.61
C ARG A 224 27.32 -16.13 12.48
N SER A 225 27.49 -16.20 13.81
CA SER A 225 26.75 -15.43 14.80
C SER A 225 26.86 -13.90 14.66
N THR A 226 27.82 -13.41 13.88
CA THR A 226 28.05 -11.99 13.59
C THR A 226 27.44 -11.51 12.27
N SER A 227 26.80 -12.40 11.50
CA SER A 227 26.16 -12.04 10.22
C SER A 227 24.97 -11.11 10.42
N ARG A 228 24.88 -10.05 9.59
CA ARG A 228 23.71 -9.15 9.58
C ARG A 228 22.62 -9.59 8.60
N ALA A 229 22.72 -10.80 8.04
CA ALA A 229 21.79 -11.36 7.05
C ALA A 229 20.32 -11.21 7.45
N ASP A 230 19.94 -11.68 8.64
CA ASP A 230 18.56 -11.56 9.14
C ASP A 230 18.10 -10.10 9.26
N LYS A 231 18.97 -9.18 9.69
CA LYS A 231 18.62 -7.75 9.78
C LYS A 231 18.41 -7.11 8.40
N VAL A 232 19.13 -7.57 7.38
CA VAL A 232 18.88 -7.16 5.99
C VAL A 232 17.53 -7.68 5.52
N ILE A 233 17.16 -8.93 5.84
CA ILE A 233 15.82 -9.48 5.54
C ILE A 233 14.71 -8.75 6.31
N ASP A 234 14.92 -8.40 7.57
CA ASP A 234 13.95 -7.64 8.38
C ASP A 234 13.70 -6.24 7.78
N ILE A 235 14.74 -5.58 7.24
CA ILE A 235 14.63 -4.30 6.54
C ILE A 235 13.98 -4.46 5.15
N LEU A 236 14.29 -5.53 4.41
CA LEU A 236 13.58 -5.88 3.16
C LEU A 236 12.11 -6.22 3.39
N ALA A 237 11.74 -6.70 4.58
CA ALA A 237 10.34 -6.82 4.98
C ALA A 237 9.75 -5.45 5.35
N ALA A 238 10.48 -4.59 6.06
CA ALA A 238 10.03 -3.25 6.43
C ALA A 238 9.62 -2.40 5.21
N TYR A 239 10.53 -2.24 4.25
CA TYR A 239 10.30 -1.44 3.05
C TYR A 239 9.74 -2.29 1.89
N PRO A 240 8.74 -1.82 1.12
CA PRO A 240 8.29 -2.54 -0.08
C PRO A 240 9.41 -2.64 -1.12
N LEU A 241 10.04 -1.50 -1.42
CA LEU A 241 11.21 -1.42 -2.28
C LEU A 241 12.34 -0.80 -1.49
N ILE A 242 13.56 -1.32 -1.65
CA ILE A 242 14.75 -0.71 -1.06
C ILE A 242 15.88 -0.58 -2.06
N SER A 243 16.63 0.52 -1.96
CA SER A 243 17.89 0.73 -2.66
C SER A 243 19.09 0.26 -1.83
N ALA A 244 20.20 -0.08 -2.49
CA ALA A 244 21.44 -0.38 -1.79
C ALA A 244 21.93 0.78 -0.89
N THR A 245 21.62 2.03 -1.26
CA THR A 245 21.91 3.23 -0.45
C THR A 245 21.13 3.21 0.85
N ARG A 246 19.78 3.12 0.80
CA ARG A 246 18.96 3.08 2.02
C ARG A 246 19.32 1.89 2.92
N LEU A 247 19.60 0.72 2.34
CA LEU A 247 20.07 -0.43 3.12
C LEU A 247 21.43 -0.18 3.80
N SER A 248 22.31 0.59 3.15
CA SER A 248 23.59 1.03 3.73
C SER A 248 23.37 1.92 4.94
N ASP A 249 22.47 2.91 4.80
CA ASP A 249 22.19 3.92 5.81
C ASP A 249 21.50 3.31 7.04
N GLU A 250 20.41 2.56 6.84
CA GLU A 250 19.62 1.90 7.89
C GLU A 250 20.44 0.91 8.75
N LEU A 251 21.45 0.24 8.16
CA LEU A 251 22.31 -0.70 8.88
C LEU A 251 23.65 -0.12 9.32
N GLY A 252 23.98 1.13 8.99
CA GLY A 252 25.33 1.67 9.16
C GLY A 252 26.39 0.78 8.51
N LEU A 253 26.11 0.30 7.29
CA LEU A 253 27.02 -0.49 6.47
C LEU A 253 27.73 0.40 5.44
N SER A 254 28.78 -0.13 4.82
CA SER A 254 29.31 0.46 3.58
C SER A 254 28.44 0.04 2.39
N LEU A 255 28.31 0.91 1.40
CA LEU A 255 27.51 0.64 0.20
C LEU A 255 27.94 -0.65 -0.52
N LYS A 256 29.24 -0.96 -0.50
CA LYS A 256 29.79 -2.22 -1.02
C LYS A 256 29.29 -3.45 -0.23
N ALA A 257 29.20 -3.36 1.10
CA ALA A 257 28.65 -4.44 1.92
C ALA A 257 27.14 -4.62 1.70
N ALA A 258 26.39 -3.52 1.55
CA ALA A 258 24.96 -3.57 1.20
C ALA A 258 24.73 -4.30 -0.14
N TYR A 259 25.51 -3.96 -1.18
CA TYR A 259 25.46 -4.68 -2.46
C TYR A 259 25.81 -6.17 -2.34
N ILE A 260 26.80 -6.55 -1.52
CA ILE A 260 27.16 -7.97 -1.33
C ILE A 260 25.99 -8.78 -0.75
N TYR A 261 25.26 -8.23 0.24
CA TYR A 261 24.06 -8.90 0.77
C TYR A 261 22.95 -9.00 -0.29
N LEU A 262 22.71 -7.93 -1.05
CA LEU A 262 21.65 -7.89 -2.07
C LEU A 262 21.93 -8.83 -3.24
N GLU A 263 23.15 -8.86 -3.79
CA GLU A 263 23.48 -9.78 -4.89
C GLU A 263 23.42 -11.25 -4.44
N ARG A 264 23.84 -11.54 -3.20
CA ARG A 264 23.71 -12.89 -2.61
C ARG A 264 22.23 -13.29 -2.49
N PHE A 265 21.39 -12.46 -1.89
CA PHE A 265 19.96 -12.76 -1.77
C PHE A 265 19.24 -12.80 -3.12
N LEU A 266 19.76 -12.12 -4.15
CA LEU A 266 19.27 -12.21 -5.53
C LEU A 266 19.69 -13.54 -6.19
N SER A 267 20.92 -14.03 -5.96
CA SER A 267 21.35 -15.36 -6.44
C SER A 267 20.63 -16.49 -5.73
N ASP A 268 20.37 -16.34 -4.43
CA ASP A 268 19.66 -17.30 -3.59
C ASP A 268 18.13 -17.27 -3.84
N GLY A 269 17.65 -16.31 -4.64
CA GLY A 269 16.25 -16.20 -5.02
C GLY A 269 15.31 -15.77 -3.87
N LEU A 270 15.82 -15.05 -2.87
CA LEU A 270 15.04 -14.53 -1.74
C LEU A 270 14.48 -13.13 -2.00
N ILE A 271 15.18 -12.37 -2.85
CA ILE A 271 14.74 -11.06 -3.35
C ILE A 271 14.70 -11.04 -4.87
N VAL A 272 13.98 -10.08 -5.43
CA VAL A 272 14.01 -9.79 -6.86
C VAL A 272 14.36 -8.33 -7.12
N GLU A 273 15.10 -8.10 -8.20
CA GLU A 273 15.30 -6.75 -8.73
C GLU A 273 14.07 -6.30 -9.53
N VAL A 274 13.53 -5.14 -9.17
CA VAL A 274 12.28 -4.60 -9.75
C VAL A 274 12.57 -3.63 -10.89
N THR A 275 13.65 -2.83 -10.83
CA THR A 275 13.86 -1.73 -11.80
C THR A 275 14.67 -2.10 -13.04
N HIS A 276 15.42 -3.21 -13.04
CA HIS A 276 16.25 -3.67 -14.17
C HIS A 276 17.26 -2.63 -14.72
N ARG A 277 17.67 -1.67 -13.89
CA ARG A 277 18.56 -0.54 -14.27
C ARG A 277 20.02 -0.86 -13.97
N THR A 278 20.94 -0.22 -14.68
CA THR A 278 22.39 -0.30 -14.39
C THR A 278 22.81 0.44 -13.11
N ALA A 279 22.02 1.44 -12.67
CA ALA A 279 22.24 2.22 -11.47
C ALA A 279 20.91 2.50 -10.75
N ARG A 280 20.96 2.73 -9.43
CA ARG A 280 19.78 2.88 -8.55
C ARG A 280 18.80 1.69 -8.70
N ARG A 281 19.32 0.48 -8.52
CA ARG A 281 18.55 -0.77 -8.48
C ARG A 281 17.68 -0.77 -7.23
N LEU A 282 16.41 -1.15 -7.38
CA LEU A 282 15.48 -1.39 -6.28
C LEU A 282 15.19 -2.88 -6.18
N PHE A 283 15.11 -3.35 -4.95
CA PHE A 283 14.90 -4.76 -4.60
C PHE A 283 13.66 -4.90 -3.73
N ALA A 284 12.92 -5.99 -3.92
CA ALA A 284 11.79 -6.41 -3.10
C ALA A 284 12.02 -7.84 -2.59
N LEU A 285 11.41 -8.24 -1.48
CA LEU A 285 11.24 -9.66 -1.18
C LEU A 285 10.46 -10.34 -2.31
N LYS A 286 10.86 -11.56 -2.66
CA LYS A 286 10.16 -12.38 -3.66
C LYS A 286 8.73 -12.72 -3.21
N GLU A 287 7.85 -12.90 -4.18
CA GLU A 287 6.39 -13.10 -4.04
C GLU A 287 5.64 -11.84 -3.60
N LEU A 288 6.36 -10.74 -3.35
CA LEU A 288 5.80 -9.41 -3.10
C LEU A 288 6.12 -8.43 -4.23
N GLU A 289 6.79 -8.83 -5.30
CA GLU A 289 7.02 -7.93 -6.44
C GLU A 289 5.71 -7.52 -7.14
N PRO A 290 5.68 -6.34 -7.78
CA PRO A 290 4.57 -5.99 -8.65
C PRO A 290 4.38 -7.05 -9.74
N LEU A 291 3.13 -7.44 -9.97
CA LEU A 291 2.75 -8.26 -11.14
C LEU A 291 3.17 -7.51 -12.41
N ARG A 292 4.28 -7.95 -13.01
CA ARG A 292 4.93 -7.39 -14.22
C ARG A 292 4.05 -7.37 -15.48
N GLU A 293 2.77 -7.71 -15.35
CA GLU A 293 1.80 -7.82 -16.43
C GLU A 293 0.89 -6.59 -16.53
N ILE A 294 0.64 -5.88 -15.43
CA ILE A 294 -0.09 -4.59 -15.44
C ILE A 294 0.79 -3.50 -16.06
N VAL A 295 2.12 -3.60 -15.89
CA VAL A 295 3.10 -2.69 -16.48
C VAL A 295 4.34 -3.48 -16.93
N ARG A 296 4.59 -3.54 -18.24
CA ARG A 296 5.85 -4.06 -18.79
C ARG A 296 6.81 -2.93 -19.17
N PRO A 297 7.86 -2.61 -18.37
CA PRO A 297 8.98 -1.84 -18.86
C PRO A 297 9.73 -2.60 -19.98
N PRO A 298 10.48 -1.92 -20.86
CA PRO A 298 11.10 -2.53 -22.02
C PRO A 298 12.08 -3.66 -21.65
N LYS A 299 11.91 -4.83 -22.27
CA LYS A 299 12.72 -6.03 -21.99
C LYS A 299 14.20 -5.77 -22.30
N ARG A 300 15.06 -5.93 -21.28
CA ARG A 300 16.52 -5.93 -21.44
C ARG A 300 16.96 -7.11 -22.33
N PRO A 301 17.82 -6.92 -23.35
CA PRO A 301 18.50 -8.03 -23.99
C PRO A 301 19.50 -8.65 -23.01
N LEU A 302 19.41 -9.97 -22.80
CA LEU A 302 20.40 -10.72 -22.04
C LEU A 302 21.79 -10.57 -22.70
N PRO A 303 22.88 -10.43 -21.92
CA PRO A 303 24.23 -10.38 -22.47
C PRO A 303 24.52 -11.58 -23.38
N GLY A 304 24.93 -11.32 -24.63
CA GLY A 304 25.34 -12.35 -25.59
C GLY A 304 24.31 -12.83 -26.62
N ARG A 305 23.02 -12.44 -26.54
CA ARG A 305 21.97 -12.97 -27.45
C ARG A 305 21.68 -12.05 -28.65
N LYS A 306 22.14 -12.41 -29.86
CA LYS A 306 21.80 -11.70 -31.11
C LYS A 306 20.35 -11.96 -31.53
N ARG A 307 19.71 -10.98 -32.20
CA ARG A 307 18.33 -11.05 -32.73
C ARG A 307 18.19 -12.14 -33.80
N GLY A 308 17.30 -13.11 -33.61
CA GLY A 308 16.89 -14.02 -34.69
C GLY A 308 16.11 -15.27 -34.24
N ARG A 309 14.84 -15.35 -34.67
CA ARG A 309 13.94 -16.54 -34.75
C ARG A 309 13.59 -17.30 -33.44
N PRO A 310 12.30 -17.56 -33.16
CA PRO A 310 11.89 -18.45 -32.06
C PRO A 310 12.08 -19.94 -32.42
N ARG A 311 12.26 -20.79 -31.41
CA ARG A 311 12.21 -22.26 -31.54
C ARG A 311 11.19 -22.86 -30.57
N LYS A 312 10.75 -24.08 -30.90
CA LYS A 312 9.63 -24.84 -30.33
C LYS A 312 10.10 -25.64 -29.09
N SER A 313 9.20 -25.80 -28.10
CA SER A 313 9.09 -26.86 -27.06
C SER A 313 10.37 -27.25 -26.24
N GLU A 314 10.38 -27.22 -24.90
CA GLU A 314 10.10 -28.30 -23.91
C GLU A 314 10.71 -27.82 -22.55
N SER A 315 10.43 -28.31 -21.32
CA SER A 315 9.31 -29.07 -20.72
C SER A 315 9.38 -29.05 -19.16
N GLN A 316 8.31 -29.50 -18.51
CA GLN A 316 8.07 -29.98 -17.12
C GLN A 316 9.08 -29.82 -15.95
N GLU A 317 8.49 -29.40 -14.80
CA GLU A 317 8.59 -29.91 -13.40
C GLU A 317 9.95 -30.14 -12.69
N THR A 318 10.01 -29.70 -11.42
CA THR A 318 10.25 -30.60 -10.27
C THR A 318 9.96 -29.89 -8.94
N THR A 319 9.27 -30.57 -8.01
CA THR A 319 8.90 -30.09 -6.67
C THR A 319 9.87 -30.67 -5.63
N PRO A 320 10.44 -29.88 -4.70
CA PRO A 320 11.19 -30.41 -3.56
C PRO A 320 10.25 -30.86 -2.41
N PRO A 321 10.67 -31.79 -1.54
CA PRO A 321 9.83 -32.34 -0.48
C PRO A 321 9.75 -31.45 0.77
N GLU A 322 8.73 -31.69 1.60
CA GLU A 322 8.52 -31.05 2.89
C GLU A 322 9.41 -31.68 3.98
N GLU A 323 10.20 -30.88 4.70
CA GLU A 323 10.82 -31.26 5.97
C GLU A 323 10.27 -30.38 7.09
N ASP A 324 9.82 -31.03 8.16
CA ASP A 324 9.22 -30.42 9.35
C ASP A 324 10.32 -30.01 10.34
N VAL A 325 10.45 -28.70 10.64
CA VAL A 325 11.51 -28.18 11.51
C VAL A 325 11.00 -27.11 12.48
N ASP A 326 11.31 -27.36 13.76
CA ASP A 326 10.93 -26.66 14.98
C ASP A 326 11.11 -25.11 14.95
N ILE A 327 10.00 -24.38 15.15
CA ILE A 327 9.94 -22.91 15.07
C ILE A 327 10.16 -22.30 16.45
N ARG A 328 11.38 -21.83 16.72
CA ARG A 328 11.64 -20.96 17.89
C ARG A 328 11.07 -19.54 17.68
N PRO A 329 10.53 -18.87 18.71
CA PRO A 329 9.95 -17.53 18.57
C PRO A 329 11.02 -16.49 18.18
N PRO A 330 10.81 -15.66 17.13
CA PRO A 330 11.74 -14.60 16.77
C PRO A 330 11.60 -13.37 17.68
N GLY A 331 12.70 -12.63 17.84
CA GLY A 331 12.70 -11.32 18.52
C GLY A 331 12.01 -10.21 17.71
N PRO A 332 11.74 -9.04 18.34
CA PRO A 332 11.00 -7.95 17.71
C PRO A 332 11.77 -7.32 16.54
N VAL A 333 11.03 -6.95 15.50
CA VAL A 333 11.51 -6.20 14.32
C VAL A 333 11.76 -4.74 14.73
N PRO A 334 12.77 -4.04 14.16
CA PRO A 334 13.03 -2.64 14.48
C PRO A 334 11.82 -1.72 14.20
N THR A 335 11.50 -0.84 15.15
CA THR A 335 10.53 0.25 14.96
C THR A 335 11.25 1.47 14.37
N PHE A 336 10.75 1.97 13.24
CA PHE A 336 11.40 3.06 12.49
C PHE A 336 10.97 4.45 12.96
N ALA A 337 11.89 5.42 12.84
CA ALA A 337 11.58 6.84 12.88
C ALA A 337 10.90 7.30 11.56
N PRO A 338 10.11 8.38 11.54
CA PRO A 338 9.51 8.90 10.32
C PRO A 338 10.56 9.32 9.29
N ILE A 339 10.31 8.99 8.02
CA ILE A 339 11.19 9.32 6.89
C ILE A 339 11.25 10.86 6.73
N ASN A 340 12.45 11.44 6.70
CA ASN A 340 12.62 12.87 6.42
C ASN A 340 12.53 13.12 4.90
N TYR A 341 11.56 13.95 4.50
CA TYR A 341 11.28 14.32 3.11
C TYR A 341 11.68 15.75 2.73
N GLU A 342 12.36 16.51 3.60
CA GLU A 342 12.75 17.91 3.33
C GLU A 342 13.56 18.08 2.03
N GLU A 343 14.38 17.09 1.67
CA GLU A 343 15.17 17.13 0.44
C GLU A 343 14.30 16.90 -0.82
N LEU A 344 13.21 16.12 -0.70
CA LEU A 344 12.22 15.94 -1.75
C LEU A 344 11.37 17.21 -1.91
N GLU A 345 10.96 17.85 -0.81
CA GLU A 345 10.23 19.12 -0.80
C GLU A 345 11.06 20.23 -1.47
N ARG A 346 12.34 20.37 -1.09
CA ARG A 346 13.30 21.29 -1.76
C ARG A 346 13.47 20.99 -3.25
N ALA A 347 13.41 19.72 -3.66
CA ALA A 347 13.50 19.34 -5.08
C ALA A 347 12.23 19.68 -5.87
N ILE A 348 11.04 19.55 -5.26
CA ILE A 348 9.74 19.91 -5.86
C ILE A 348 9.65 21.43 -6.00
N GLU A 349 9.93 22.20 -4.95
CA GLU A 349 9.94 23.67 -5.01
C GLU A 349 10.85 24.21 -6.11
N ASN A 350 12.04 23.60 -6.28
CA ASN A 350 12.98 24.01 -7.32
C ASN A 350 12.44 23.67 -8.72
N ALA A 351 11.79 22.52 -8.90
CA ALA A 351 11.14 22.15 -10.16
C ALA A 351 9.98 23.10 -10.50
N GLU A 352 9.12 23.43 -9.54
CA GLU A 352 8.04 24.42 -9.73
C GLU A 352 8.59 25.80 -10.09
N ARG A 353 9.65 26.26 -9.41
CA ARG A 353 10.30 27.54 -9.67
C ARG A 353 10.86 27.62 -11.09
N ILE A 354 11.36 26.51 -11.62
CA ILE A 354 11.79 26.39 -13.03
C ILE A 354 10.58 26.42 -13.96
N ILE A 355 9.53 25.65 -13.69
CA ILE A 355 8.30 25.61 -14.52
C ILE A 355 7.62 26.97 -14.59
N ARG A 356 7.56 27.72 -13.49
CA ARG A 356 6.99 29.09 -13.45
C ARG A 356 7.81 30.08 -14.28
N ARG A 357 9.15 29.93 -14.36
CA ARG A 357 10.00 30.75 -15.23
C ARG A 357 9.76 30.48 -16.71
N TYR A 358 9.58 29.21 -17.09
CA TYR A 358 9.30 28.80 -18.49
C TYR A 358 7.83 28.94 -18.92
N ARG A 359 6.97 29.59 -18.11
CA ARG A 359 5.59 29.94 -18.45
C ARG A 359 5.33 31.46 -18.48
N ALA A 360 6.40 32.25 -18.35
CA ALA A 360 6.36 33.72 -18.37
C ALA A 360 6.94 34.33 -19.67
N ASP A 361 7.42 33.46 -20.57
CA ASP A 361 7.72 33.72 -21.99
C ASP A 361 6.69 32.95 -22.85
#